data_AF-A0A8T6RJ87-F1
#
_entry.id   AF-A0A8T6RJ87-F1
#
_cell.length_a   1.000
_cell.length_b   1.000
_cell.length_c   1.000
_cell.angle_alpha   90.00
_cell.angle_beta   90.00
_cell.angle_gamma   90.00
#
_symmetry.space_group_name_H-M   'P 1'
#
loop_
_entity.id
_entity.type
_entity.pdbx_description
1 polymer ?
#
loop_
_entity_poly.entity_id
_entity_poly.type
_entity_poly.pdbx_seq_one_letter_code
_entity_poly.pdbx_strand_id
1 'polypeptide(L)'
;MEQKNERTTREKIARVVSLITITPFQIIAYITFARTITTSLIPIIILDLLNSLFFLIIPSLSLVYVYLEFVKKRKVRVKGAGVLREHRWIMFILAFITYFVAFGSYFIIQQSFQLNMIPFFQFINVLLLINIFDCVLTFGPTKFKTSMHMSGGTGSIMIIYLTLGHLWFLLYCFLPLIFWARWESKGHTIPQLISGTVIGIFVPLIYFFIYDVLLTTVVISSLILIEFVVFIIRDKFPDIEYEDGDKK
;
A
#
# COMPACT_ATOMS: atom_id res chain seq x y z
N MET A 1 8.26 -45.05 4.07
CA MET A 1 8.92 -44.28 2.99
C MET A 1 7.97 -43.20 2.52
N GLU A 2 8.27 -41.93 2.82
CA GLU A 2 7.44 -40.80 2.39
C GLU A 2 7.78 -40.48 0.92
N GLN A 3 6.86 -40.71 -0.01
CA GLN A 3 7.08 -40.40 -1.43
C GLN A 3 7.31 -38.89 -1.58
N LYS A 4 8.53 -38.52 -1.99
CA LYS A 4 8.91 -37.16 -2.33
C LYS A 4 8.16 -36.76 -3.61
N ASN A 5 6.97 -36.21 -3.42
CA ASN A 5 6.08 -35.83 -4.51
C ASN A 5 6.72 -34.67 -5.30
N GLU A 6 7.17 -34.96 -6.52
CA GLU A 6 7.74 -33.93 -7.39
C GLU A 6 6.68 -32.94 -7.84
N ARG A 7 7.06 -31.67 -7.92
CA ARG A 7 6.18 -30.61 -8.43
C ARG A 7 6.07 -30.70 -9.94
N THR A 8 4.88 -30.42 -10.46
CA THR A 8 4.67 -30.31 -11.90
C THR A 8 5.42 -29.10 -12.47
N THR A 9 5.74 -29.14 -13.76
CA THR A 9 6.33 -27.99 -14.48
C THR A 9 5.44 -26.76 -14.36
N ARG A 10 4.11 -26.94 -14.43
CA ARG A 10 3.12 -25.89 -14.29
C ARG A 10 3.19 -25.20 -12.92
N GLU A 11 3.31 -25.97 -11.84
CA GLU A 11 3.50 -25.43 -10.48
C GLU A 11 4.82 -24.65 -10.33
N LYS A 12 5.90 -25.08 -11.01
CA LYS A 12 7.19 -24.37 -11.01
C LYS A 12 7.07 -23.03 -11.73
N ILE A 13 6.47 -23.01 -12.92
CA ILE A 13 6.21 -21.79 -13.69
C ILE A 13 5.35 -20.82 -12.89
N ALA A 14 4.25 -21.30 -12.30
CA ALA A 14 3.36 -20.48 -11.47
C ALA A 14 4.09 -19.80 -10.30
N ARG A 15 5.10 -20.45 -9.69
CA ARG A 15 5.90 -19.83 -8.64
C ARG A 15 6.81 -18.72 -9.15
N VAL A 16 7.42 -18.91 -10.32
CA VAL A 16 8.27 -17.90 -10.96
C VAL A 16 7.40 -16.69 -11.33
N VAL A 17 6.26 -16.92 -11.98
CA VAL A 17 5.29 -15.88 -12.29
C VAL A 17 4.83 -15.17 -11.03
N SER A 18 4.48 -15.90 -9.96
CA SER A 18 4.10 -15.29 -8.69
C SER A 18 5.22 -14.46 -8.06
N LEU A 19 6.49 -14.85 -8.19
CA LEU A 19 7.60 -14.07 -7.63
C LEU A 19 7.85 -12.79 -8.45
N ILE A 20 7.75 -12.91 -9.77
CA ILE A 20 8.04 -11.82 -10.70
C ILE A 20 6.87 -10.84 -10.79
N THR A 21 5.62 -11.24 -10.54
CA THR A 21 4.47 -10.35 -10.82
C THR A 21 4.15 -9.38 -9.68
N ILE A 22 4.29 -9.75 -8.40
CA ILE A 22 3.87 -8.86 -7.30
C ILE A 22 4.80 -7.65 -7.15
N THR A 23 6.10 -7.90 -7.17
CA THR A 23 7.10 -6.89 -6.83
C THR A 23 7.18 -5.74 -7.85
N PRO A 24 7.09 -5.98 -9.18
CA PRO A 24 7.08 -4.93 -10.17
C PRO A 24 5.85 -4.03 -10.11
N PHE A 25 4.65 -4.50 -9.74
CA PHE A 25 3.49 -3.59 -9.60
C PHE A 25 3.72 -2.57 -8.50
N GLN A 26 4.26 -3.03 -7.38
CA GLN A 26 4.61 -2.15 -6.27
C GLN A 26 5.72 -1.18 -6.72
N ILE A 27 6.77 -1.65 -7.38
CA ILE A 27 7.84 -0.79 -7.92
C ILE A 27 7.30 0.24 -8.91
N ILE A 28 6.44 -0.15 -9.87
CA ILE A 28 5.81 0.76 -10.83
C ILE A 28 4.98 1.80 -10.07
N ALA A 29 4.19 1.39 -9.07
CA ALA A 29 3.46 2.31 -8.22
C ALA A 29 4.41 3.36 -7.62
N TYR A 30 5.48 2.92 -6.98
CA TYR A 30 6.43 3.80 -6.30
C TYR A 30 7.17 4.74 -7.23
N ILE A 31 7.67 4.25 -8.37
CA ILE A 31 8.34 5.10 -9.38
C ILE A 31 7.36 6.14 -9.91
N THR A 32 6.12 5.75 -10.15
CA THR A 32 5.10 6.68 -10.62
C THR A 32 4.79 7.74 -9.56
N PHE A 33 4.68 7.35 -8.29
CA PHE A 33 4.50 8.29 -7.18
C PHE A 33 5.67 9.26 -7.03
N ALA A 34 6.91 8.79 -7.08
CA ALA A 34 8.09 9.66 -6.96
C ALA A 34 8.07 10.79 -8.01
N ARG A 35 7.69 10.46 -9.25
CA ARG A 35 7.56 11.42 -10.35
C ARG A 35 6.37 12.38 -10.23
N THR A 36 5.34 12.00 -9.47
CA THR A 36 4.19 12.90 -9.20
C THR A 36 4.47 13.89 -8.08
N ILE A 37 5.39 13.55 -7.17
CA ILE A 37 5.73 14.35 -6.00
C ILE A 37 6.73 15.45 -6.35
N THR A 38 7.63 15.18 -7.30
CA THR A 38 8.70 16.11 -7.67
C THR A 38 9.17 15.90 -9.10
N THR A 39 9.59 16.98 -9.74
CA THR A 39 10.25 16.98 -11.05
C THR A 39 11.77 17.05 -10.94
N SER A 40 12.30 17.30 -9.74
CA SER A 40 13.74 17.39 -9.52
C SER A 40 14.37 16.00 -9.51
N LEU A 41 15.43 15.83 -10.31
CA LEU A 41 16.10 14.55 -10.50
C LEU A 41 16.65 13.95 -9.20
N ILE A 42 17.23 14.78 -8.33
CA ILE A 42 17.87 14.31 -7.09
C ILE A 42 16.84 13.70 -6.13
N PRO A 43 15.75 14.39 -5.75
CA PRO A 43 14.68 13.79 -4.97
C PRO A 43 14.08 12.54 -5.60
N ILE A 44 13.87 12.50 -6.93
CA ILE A 44 13.36 11.28 -7.61
C ILE A 44 14.29 10.11 -7.35
N ILE A 45 15.60 10.26 -7.56
CA ILE A 45 16.58 9.18 -7.34
C ILE A 45 16.56 8.71 -5.88
N ILE A 46 16.52 9.65 -4.92
CA ILE A 46 16.48 9.33 -3.49
C ILE A 46 15.19 8.55 -3.16
N LEU A 47 14.04 9.04 -3.61
CA LEU A 47 12.73 8.40 -3.38
C LEU A 47 12.70 7.00 -4.01
N ASP A 48 13.20 6.83 -5.23
CA ASP A 48 13.25 5.54 -5.93
C ASP A 48 14.16 4.53 -5.21
N LEU A 49 15.31 4.98 -4.69
CA LEU A 49 16.22 4.14 -3.90
C LEU A 49 15.57 3.71 -2.59
N LEU A 50 14.94 4.64 -1.85
CA LEU A 50 14.24 4.30 -0.61
C LEU A 50 13.05 3.39 -0.86
N ASN A 51 12.28 3.63 -1.91
CA ASN A 51 11.16 2.78 -2.29
C ASN A 51 11.64 1.35 -2.61
N SER A 52 12.73 1.22 -3.36
CA SER A 52 13.34 -0.07 -3.67
C SER A 52 13.85 -0.78 -2.40
N LEU A 53 14.46 -0.05 -1.48
CA LEU A 53 14.93 -0.60 -0.21
C LEU A 53 13.76 -1.10 0.66
N PHE A 54 12.79 -0.23 0.93
CA PHE A 54 11.71 -0.54 1.86
C PHE A 54 10.71 -1.52 1.27
N PHE A 55 10.35 -1.41 0.00
CA PHE A 55 9.23 -2.21 -0.51
C PHE A 55 9.63 -3.40 -1.37
N LEU A 56 10.90 -3.49 -1.78
CA LEU A 56 11.43 -4.66 -2.47
C LEU A 56 12.41 -5.44 -1.57
N ILE A 57 13.46 -4.80 -1.06
CA ILE A 57 14.55 -5.52 -0.38
C ILE A 57 14.11 -6.07 0.97
N ILE A 58 13.58 -5.23 1.87
CA ILE A 58 13.24 -5.66 3.24
C ILE A 58 12.14 -6.74 3.25
N PRO A 59 11.04 -6.65 2.48
CA PRO A 59 10.04 -7.71 2.39
C PRO A 59 10.63 -9.00 1.84
N SER A 60 11.57 -8.92 0.89
CA SER A 60 12.27 -10.09 0.35
C SER A 60 13.16 -10.77 1.41
N LEU A 61 13.79 -10.01 2.31
CA LEU A 61 14.56 -10.56 3.42
C LEU A 61 13.69 -11.38 4.38
N SER A 62 12.42 -10.99 4.59
CA SER A 62 11.48 -11.77 5.40
C SER A 62 11.24 -13.17 4.81
N LEU A 63 11.17 -13.27 3.48
CA LEU A 63 11.01 -14.54 2.78
C LEU A 63 12.28 -15.40 2.91
N VAL A 64 13.45 -14.78 2.82
CA VAL A 64 14.74 -15.46 3.02
C VAL A 64 14.86 -15.99 4.46
N TYR A 65 14.55 -15.17 5.46
CA TYR A 65 14.56 -15.59 6.87
C TYR A 65 13.67 -16.81 7.09
N VAL A 66 12.41 -16.72 6.64
CA VAL A 66 11.47 -17.83 6.78
C VAL A 66 11.97 -19.07 6.03
N TYR A 67 12.48 -18.91 4.81
CA TYR A 67 13.07 -20.01 4.05
C TYR A 67 14.22 -20.70 4.80
N LEU A 68 15.14 -19.93 5.38
CA LEU A 68 16.28 -20.46 6.14
C LEU A 68 15.82 -21.20 7.40
N GLU A 69 14.85 -20.67 8.13
CA GLU A 69 14.25 -21.35 9.29
C GLU A 69 13.60 -22.70 8.90
N PHE A 70 12.85 -22.73 7.79
CA PHE A 70 12.24 -23.96 7.27
C PHE A 70 13.26 -25.01 6.85
N VAL A 71 14.32 -24.59 6.14
CA VAL A 71 15.39 -25.50 5.69
C VAL A 71 16.15 -26.06 6.89
N LYS A 72 16.49 -25.21 7.86
CA LYS A 72 17.21 -25.63 9.08
C LYS A 72 16.40 -26.61 9.93
N LYS A 73 15.08 -26.43 10.04
CA LYS A 73 14.24 -27.25 10.95
C LYS A 73 13.73 -28.57 10.37
N ARG A 74 14.08 -28.94 9.12
CA ARG A 74 13.70 -30.20 8.42
C ARG A 74 12.22 -30.63 8.57
N LYS A 75 11.29 -29.73 8.91
CA LYS A 75 9.88 -30.09 9.03
C LYS A 75 9.32 -30.32 7.63
N VAL A 76 8.76 -31.51 7.44
CA VAL A 76 8.12 -32.00 6.23
C VAL A 76 7.29 -30.88 5.61
N ARG A 77 7.60 -30.52 4.35
CA ARG A 77 6.80 -29.57 3.58
C ARG A 77 5.40 -30.16 3.45
N VAL A 78 4.44 -29.63 4.19
CA VAL A 78 3.02 -29.91 3.95
C VAL A 78 2.72 -29.47 2.50
N LYS A 79 2.20 -30.40 1.70
CA LYS A 79 1.89 -30.19 0.27
C LYS A 79 1.02 -28.93 0.14
N GLY A 80 1.45 -27.96 -0.67
CA GLY A 80 0.72 -26.69 -0.91
C GLY A 80 0.89 -25.61 0.18
N ALA A 81 1.50 -25.90 1.33
CA ALA A 81 1.71 -24.88 2.33
C ALA A 81 2.85 -23.93 1.90
N GLY A 82 2.48 -22.69 1.55
CA GLY A 82 3.35 -21.54 1.81
C GLY A 82 3.64 -21.42 3.32
N VAL A 83 4.37 -20.38 3.72
CA VAL A 83 4.73 -20.10 5.13
C VAL A 83 3.60 -20.48 6.09
N LEU A 84 3.93 -21.37 7.03
CA LEU A 84 3.01 -21.85 8.06
C LEU A 84 2.42 -20.64 8.79
N ARG A 85 1.16 -20.74 9.20
CA ARG A 85 0.40 -19.59 9.70
C ARG A 85 1.07 -18.96 10.92
N GLU A 86 1.57 -19.80 11.82
CA GLU A 86 2.33 -19.43 13.02
C GLU A 86 3.65 -18.70 12.73
N HIS A 87 4.12 -18.71 11.48
CA HIS A 87 5.31 -17.96 11.05
C HIS A 87 4.94 -16.73 10.20
N ARG A 88 3.66 -16.41 10.01
CA ARG A 88 3.27 -15.22 9.24
C ARG A 88 3.32 -13.93 10.04
N TRP A 89 3.23 -14.01 11.37
CA TRP A 89 3.31 -12.81 12.20
C TRP A 89 4.63 -12.06 11.97
N ILE A 90 5.73 -12.78 11.69
CA ILE A 90 7.01 -12.12 11.39
C ILE A 90 6.97 -11.34 10.08
N MET A 91 6.20 -11.78 9.09
CA MET A 91 6.00 -11.04 7.84
C MET A 91 5.22 -9.75 8.09
N PHE A 92 4.17 -9.81 8.92
CA PHE A 92 3.41 -8.61 9.30
C PHE A 92 4.27 -7.64 10.10
N ILE A 93 5.01 -8.11 11.11
CA ILE A 93 5.90 -7.24 11.91
C ILE A 93 6.95 -6.57 11.03
N LEU A 94 7.59 -7.32 10.13
CA LEU A 94 8.56 -6.74 9.21
C LEU A 94 7.91 -5.73 8.26
N ALA A 95 6.69 -5.99 7.77
CA ALA A 95 5.95 -5.02 6.97
C ALA A 95 5.63 -3.74 7.77
N PHE A 96 5.17 -3.86 9.03
CA PHE A 96 4.93 -2.72 9.91
C PHE A 96 6.20 -1.89 10.13
N ILE A 97 7.30 -2.53 10.55
CA ILE A 97 8.59 -1.86 10.74
C ILE A 97 9.00 -1.13 9.46
N THR A 98 8.89 -1.81 8.32
CA THR A 98 9.21 -1.22 7.02
C THR A 98 8.38 0.02 6.75
N TYR A 99 7.07 0.00 6.99
CA TYR A 99 6.20 1.16 6.78
C TYR A 99 6.54 2.32 7.72
N PHE A 100 6.88 2.05 8.99
CA PHE A 100 7.29 3.10 9.93
C PHE A 100 8.63 3.73 9.55
N VAL A 101 9.62 2.91 9.17
CA VAL A 101 10.94 3.42 8.77
C VAL A 101 10.84 4.17 7.44
N ALA A 102 10.05 3.66 6.49
CA ALA A 102 9.71 4.39 5.27
C ALA A 102 9.11 5.75 5.63
N PHE A 103 8.02 5.78 6.40
CA PHE A 103 7.34 7.01 6.82
C PHE A 103 8.32 8.03 7.43
N GLY A 104 9.17 7.62 8.38
CA GLY A 104 10.17 8.50 8.98
C GLY A 104 11.21 9.02 7.99
N SER A 105 11.70 8.16 7.09
CA SER A 105 12.65 8.56 6.04
C SER A 105 12.04 9.60 5.09
N TYR A 106 10.77 9.40 4.72
CA TYR A 106 10.04 10.31 3.84
C TYR A 106 9.70 11.64 4.51
N PHE A 107 9.41 11.64 5.81
CA PHE A 107 9.22 12.87 6.58
C PHE A 107 10.50 13.73 6.57
N ILE A 108 11.67 13.13 6.74
CA ILE A 108 12.95 13.86 6.67
C ILE A 108 13.16 14.47 5.27
N ILE A 109 12.88 13.71 4.20
CA ILE A 109 13.01 14.20 2.82
C ILE A 109 12.02 15.32 2.53
N GLN A 110 10.78 15.21 3.02
CA GLN A 110 9.78 16.27 2.89
C GLN A 110 10.33 17.60 3.40
N GLN A 111 10.93 17.60 4.59
CA GLN A 111 11.48 18.82 5.20
C GLN A 111 12.66 19.37 4.40
N SER A 112 13.55 18.50 3.91
CA SER A 112 14.74 18.91 3.15
C SER A 112 14.42 19.48 1.76
N PHE A 113 13.38 18.98 1.10
CA PHE A 113 13.09 19.31 -0.31
C PHE A 113 11.73 19.98 -0.53
N GLN A 114 10.98 20.27 0.54
CA GLN A 114 9.64 20.89 0.51
C GLN A 114 8.65 20.14 -0.40
N LEU A 115 8.71 18.81 -0.40
CA LEU A 115 7.91 17.97 -1.27
C LEU A 115 6.46 17.85 -0.79
N ASN A 116 5.52 17.78 -1.73
CA ASN A 116 4.14 17.41 -1.42
C ASN A 116 4.03 15.89 -1.21
N MET A 117 4.21 15.45 0.04
CA MET A 117 4.20 14.03 0.40
C MET A 117 2.79 13.47 0.70
N ILE A 118 1.72 14.26 0.52
CA ILE A 118 0.34 13.80 0.80
C ILE A 118 0.01 12.50 0.03
N PRO A 119 0.21 12.39 -1.30
CA PRO A 119 -0.14 11.18 -2.03
C PRO A 119 0.64 9.95 -1.53
N PHE A 120 1.88 10.18 -1.12
CA PHE A 120 2.73 9.14 -0.58
C PHE A 120 2.28 8.65 0.80
N PHE A 121 1.89 9.58 1.69
CA PHE A 121 1.33 9.20 3.00
C PHE A 121 0.01 8.47 2.87
N GLN A 122 -0.86 8.88 1.95
CA GLN A 122 -2.09 8.14 1.63
C GLN A 122 -1.75 6.71 1.18
N PHE A 123 -0.76 6.57 0.30
CA PHE A 123 -0.32 5.26 -0.18
C PHE A 123 0.18 4.35 0.96
N ILE A 124 1.08 4.82 1.83
CA ILE A 124 1.56 4.03 2.99
C ILE A 124 0.40 3.67 3.92
N ASN A 125 -0.46 4.63 4.26
CA ASN A 125 -1.57 4.40 5.20
C ASN A 125 -2.54 3.35 4.69
N VAL A 126 -2.88 3.37 3.40
CA VAL A 126 -3.75 2.34 2.82
C VAL A 126 -3.09 0.97 2.85
N LEU A 127 -1.81 0.85 2.49
CA LEU A 127 -1.09 -0.44 2.59
C LEU A 127 -1.00 -0.94 4.03
N LEU A 128 -0.79 -0.04 4.99
CA LEU A 128 -0.80 -0.34 6.40
C LEU A 128 -2.16 -0.89 6.83
N LEU A 129 -3.26 -0.23 6.45
CA LEU A 129 -4.62 -0.69 6.73
C LEU A 129 -4.91 -2.05 6.10
N ILE A 130 -4.54 -2.27 4.83
CA ILE A 130 -4.67 -3.58 4.18
C ILE A 130 -3.96 -4.67 4.99
N ASN A 131 -2.72 -4.42 5.43
CA ASN A 131 -1.98 -5.36 6.27
C ASN A 131 -2.64 -5.60 7.62
N ILE A 132 -3.23 -4.58 8.25
CA ILE A 132 -4.00 -4.72 9.49
C ILE A 132 -5.21 -5.62 9.25
N PHE A 133 -5.99 -5.38 8.19
CA PHE A 133 -7.14 -6.22 7.84
C PHE A 133 -6.72 -7.68 7.59
N ASP A 134 -5.67 -7.90 6.81
CA ASP A 134 -5.13 -9.24 6.55
C ASP A 134 -4.64 -9.92 7.83
N CYS A 135 -4.00 -9.16 8.74
CA CYS A 135 -3.54 -9.64 10.03
C CYS A 135 -4.72 -10.03 10.94
N VAL A 136 -5.74 -9.18 11.04
CA VAL A 136 -6.95 -9.41 11.84
C VAL A 136 -7.72 -10.63 11.33
N LEU A 137 -7.89 -10.79 10.02
CA LEU A 137 -8.53 -11.98 9.46
C LEU A 137 -7.67 -13.24 9.71
N THR A 138 -6.35 -13.12 9.55
CA THR A 138 -5.43 -14.25 9.72
C THR A 138 -5.29 -14.70 11.16
N PHE A 139 -5.29 -13.81 12.16
CA PHE A 139 -5.02 -14.15 13.56
C PHE A 139 -6.22 -13.95 14.50
N GLY A 140 -7.25 -13.24 14.05
CA GLY A 140 -8.48 -13.02 14.80
C GLY A 140 -9.43 -14.22 14.79
N PRO A 141 -10.71 -13.99 15.18
CA PRO A 141 -11.68 -15.05 15.43
C PRO A 141 -11.99 -15.92 14.21
N THR A 142 -12.04 -15.34 13.01
CA THR A 142 -12.38 -16.05 11.77
C THR A 142 -11.29 -17.01 11.34
N LYS A 143 -10.04 -16.77 11.78
CA LYS A 143 -8.87 -17.58 11.45
C LYS A 143 -8.69 -17.76 9.94
N PHE A 144 -9.22 -16.84 9.13
CA PHE A 144 -9.32 -16.93 7.69
C PHE A 144 -8.08 -16.30 7.04
N LYS A 145 -7.38 -17.09 6.23
CA LYS A 145 -6.21 -16.62 5.49
C LYS A 145 -6.63 -15.94 4.20
N THR A 146 -6.32 -14.68 4.04
CA THR A 146 -6.40 -13.96 2.76
C THR A 146 -5.08 -14.08 1.97
N SER A 147 -5.15 -13.82 0.66
CA SER A 147 -3.95 -13.73 -0.17
C SER A 147 -3.37 -12.33 -0.12
N MET A 148 -2.34 -12.11 0.72
CA MET A 148 -1.62 -10.82 0.83
C MET A 148 -1.07 -10.29 -0.51
N HIS A 149 -0.85 -11.19 -1.47
CA HIS A 149 -0.40 -10.84 -2.81
C HIS A 149 -1.53 -10.21 -3.63
N MET A 150 -2.75 -10.72 -3.47
CA MET A 150 -3.94 -10.16 -4.12
C MET A 150 -4.35 -8.87 -3.43
N SER A 151 -4.42 -8.82 -2.10
CA SER A 151 -4.79 -7.59 -1.37
C SER A 151 -3.76 -6.48 -1.55
N GLY A 152 -2.46 -6.77 -1.45
CA GLY A 152 -1.41 -5.80 -1.72
C GLY A 152 -1.42 -5.32 -3.17
N GLY A 153 -1.50 -6.23 -4.15
CA GLY A 153 -1.48 -5.87 -5.57
C GLY A 153 -2.71 -5.06 -6.00
N THR A 154 -3.92 -5.51 -5.64
CA THR A 154 -5.16 -4.78 -5.93
C THR A 154 -5.25 -3.45 -5.17
N GLY A 155 -4.77 -3.43 -3.93
CA GLY A 155 -4.59 -2.22 -3.13
C GLY A 155 -3.73 -1.19 -3.83
N SER A 156 -2.52 -1.57 -4.24
CA SER A 156 -1.63 -0.68 -4.97
C SER A 156 -2.27 -0.15 -6.26
N ILE A 157 -2.90 -1.00 -7.07
CA ILE A 157 -3.57 -0.56 -8.30
C ILE A 157 -4.71 0.42 -7.99
N MET A 158 -5.55 0.12 -7.00
CA MET A 158 -6.67 0.99 -6.64
C MET A 158 -6.17 2.36 -6.14
N ILE A 159 -5.12 2.40 -5.32
CA ILE A 159 -4.56 3.67 -4.87
C ILE A 159 -4.06 4.49 -6.06
N ILE A 160 -3.31 3.88 -6.99
CA ILE A 160 -2.82 4.56 -8.20
C ILE A 160 -4.02 5.07 -9.04
N TYR A 161 -5.06 4.26 -9.19
CA TYR A 161 -6.30 4.67 -9.88
C TYR A 161 -6.95 5.89 -9.22
N LEU A 162 -7.07 5.90 -7.88
CA LEU A 162 -7.68 6.99 -7.13
C LEU A 162 -6.82 8.27 -7.12
N THR A 163 -5.49 8.14 -7.14
CA THR A 163 -4.58 9.31 -7.06
C THR A 163 -4.15 9.85 -8.42
N LEU A 164 -3.94 8.99 -9.42
CA LEU A 164 -3.36 9.34 -10.72
C LEU A 164 -4.36 9.23 -11.88
N GLY A 165 -5.57 8.75 -11.62
CA GLY A 165 -6.69 8.76 -12.57
C GLY A 165 -7.01 7.43 -13.23
N HIS A 166 -8.08 7.46 -14.03
CA HIS A 166 -8.79 6.26 -14.48
C HIS A 166 -8.00 5.35 -15.43
N LEU A 167 -7.02 5.86 -16.17
CA LEU A 167 -6.20 5.06 -17.10
C LEU A 167 -5.44 3.95 -16.38
N TRP A 168 -5.12 4.13 -15.10
CA TRP A 168 -4.42 3.12 -14.30
C TRP A 168 -5.27 1.90 -13.95
N PHE A 169 -6.58 1.94 -14.20
CA PHE A 169 -7.45 0.78 -14.12
C PHE A 169 -6.98 -0.36 -15.07
N LEU A 170 -6.27 -0.04 -16.16
CA LEU A 170 -5.71 -1.05 -17.06
C LEU A 170 -4.72 -2.01 -16.38
N LEU A 171 -4.13 -1.63 -15.25
CA LEU A 171 -3.28 -2.53 -14.47
C LEU A 171 -4.06 -3.73 -13.89
N TYR A 172 -5.39 -3.65 -13.75
CA TYR A 172 -6.22 -4.79 -13.34
C TYR A 172 -6.14 -5.97 -14.32
N CYS A 173 -5.79 -5.74 -15.59
CA CYS A 173 -5.59 -6.79 -16.60
C CYS A 173 -4.48 -7.80 -16.22
N PHE A 174 -3.59 -7.44 -15.29
CA PHE A 174 -2.54 -8.34 -14.80
C PHE A 174 -2.97 -9.19 -13.61
N LEU A 175 -4.08 -8.86 -12.94
CA LEU A 175 -4.54 -9.64 -11.79
C LEU A 175 -4.92 -11.08 -12.12
N PRO A 176 -5.55 -11.41 -13.26
CA PRO A 176 -5.80 -12.81 -13.63
C PRO A 176 -4.53 -13.66 -13.64
N LEU A 177 -3.40 -13.08 -14.07
CA LEU A 177 -2.11 -13.76 -14.08
C LEU A 177 -1.60 -14.05 -12.66
N ILE A 178 -1.69 -13.06 -11.76
CA ILE A 178 -1.33 -13.23 -10.34
C ILE A 178 -2.26 -14.26 -9.70
N PHE A 179 -3.56 -14.13 -9.92
CA PHE A 179 -4.59 -15.03 -9.39
C PHE A 179 -4.29 -16.48 -9.80
N TRP A 180 -4.08 -16.72 -11.09
CA TRP A 180 -3.72 -18.03 -11.63
C TRP A 180 -2.44 -18.56 -10.98
N ALA A 181 -1.39 -17.75 -10.91
CA ALA A 181 -0.11 -18.16 -10.32
C ALA A 181 -0.25 -18.58 -8.85
N ARG A 182 -1.07 -17.87 -8.06
CA ARG A 182 -1.31 -18.18 -6.64
C ARG A 182 -2.20 -19.41 -6.44
N TRP A 183 -3.18 -19.61 -7.31
CA TRP A 183 -4.05 -20.78 -7.30
C TRP A 183 -3.27 -22.03 -7.71
N GLU A 184 -2.54 -21.97 -8.82
CA GLU A 184 -1.80 -23.08 -9.40
C GLU A 184 -0.64 -23.52 -8.51
N SER A 185 0.04 -22.57 -7.84
CA SER A 185 1.08 -22.91 -6.85
C SER A 185 0.54 -23.54 -5.56
N LYS A 186 -0.79 -23.75 -5.48
CA LYS A 186 -1.54 -24.29 -4.34
C LYS A 186 -1.36 -23.48 -3.05
N GLY A 187 -0.93 -22.23 -3.17
CA GLY A 187 -0.68 -21.36 -2.02
C GLY A 187 -1.96 -20.83 -1.37
N HIS A 188 -3.05 -20.73 -2.15
CA HIS A 188 -4.34 -20.19 -1.75
C HIS A 188 -5.49 -20.90 -2.47
N THR A 189 -6.66 -20.95 -1.83
CA THR A 189 -7.91 -21.35 -2.48
C THR A 189 -8.55 -20.15 -3.20
N ILE A 190 -9.49 -20.42 -4.11
CA ILE A 190 -10.23 -19.37 -4.84
C ILE A 190 -10.87 -18.35 -3.88
N PRO A 191 -11.61 -18.75 -2.82
CA PRO A 191 -12.17 -17.78 -1.87
C PRO A 191 -11.11 -16.87 -1.23
N GLN A 192 -9.93 -17.39 -0.89
CA GLN A 192 -8.86 -16.61 -0.27
C GLN A 192 -8.27 -15.57 -1.22
N LEU A 193 -8.25 -15.87 -2.52
CA LEU A 193 -7.81 -14.96 -3.58
C LEU A 193 -8.85 -13.86 -3.83
N ILE A 194 -10.13 -14.25 -3.87
CA ILE A 194 -11.25 -13.30 -4.00
C ILE A 194 -11.29 -12.36 -2.79
N SER A 195 -11.23 -12.88 -1.56
CA SER A 195 -11.22 -12.05 -0.35
C SER A 195 -10.04 -11.08 -0.33
N GLY A 196 -8.83 -11.52 -0.73
CA GLY A 196 -7.69 -10.60 -0.86
C GLY A 196 -7.98 -9.48 -1.86
N THR A 197 -8.55 -9.81 -3.02
CA THR A 197 -8.94 -8.83 -4.04
C THR A 197 -9.98 -7.83 -3.51
N VAL A 198 -11.01 -8.32 -2.81
CA VAL A 198 -12.04 -7.48 -2.20
C VAL A 198 -11.42 -6.53 -1.18
N ILE A 199 -10.55 -7.01 -0.30
CA ILE A 199 -9.87 -6.16 0.70
C ILE A 199 -9.05 -5.06 0.02
N GLY A 200 -8.24 -5.42 -0.98
CA GLY A 200 -7.43 -4.42 -1.68
C GLY A 200 -8.23 -3.47 -2.57
N ILE A 201 -9.50 -3.74 -2.86
CA ILE A 201 -10.39 -2.78 -3.53
C ILE A 201 -11.09 -1.87 -2.51
N PHE A 202 -11.74 -2.47 -1.52
CA PHE A 202 -12.63 -1.73 -0.62
C PHE A 202 -11.87 -0.93 0.45
N VAL A 203 -10.73 -1.41 0.95
CA VAL A 203 -9.96 -0.65 1.94
C VAL A 203 -9.49 0.70 1.38
N PRO A 204 -8.86 0.78 0.19
CA PRO A 204 -8.56 2.08 -0.43
C PRO A 204 -9.80 2.92 -0.69
N LEU A 205 -10.87 2.35 -1.24
CA LEU A 205 -12.10 3.11 -1.53
C LEU A 205 -12.68 3.76 -0.28
N ILE A 206 -12.80 3.00 0.81
CA ILE A 206 -13.30 3.50 2.09
C ILE A 206 -12.34 4.56 2.65
N TYR A 207 -11.02 4.32 2.58
CA TYR A 207 -10.03 5.28 3.05
C TYR A 207 -10.14 6.63 2.33
N PHE A 208 -10.18 6.62 1.00
CA PHE A 208 -10.28 7.86 0.21
C PHE A 208 -11.64 8.53 0.40
N PHE A 209 -12.73 7.77 0.48
CA PHE A 209 -14.05 8.32 0.80
C PHE A 209 -14.05 9.05 2.15
N ILE A 210 -13.51 8.42 3.20
CA ILE A 210 -13.40 9.04 4.53
C ILE A 210 -12.47 10.25 4.48
N TYR A 211 -11.32 10.14 3.80
CA TYR A 211 -10.36 11.22 3.66
C TYR A 211 -11.00 12.45 3.00
N ASP A 212 -11.73 12.26 1.90
CA ASP A 212 -12.41 13.34 1.17
C ASP A 212 -13.52 13.98 2.02
N VAL A 213 -14.31 13.17 2.74
CA VAL A 213 -15.35 13.68 3.66
C VAL A 213 -14.73 14.50 4.79
N LEU A 214 -13.66 14.01 5.42
CA LEU A 214 -12.96 14.72 6.50
C LEU A 214 -12.32 16.01 6.00
N LEU A 215 -11.62 15.96 4.86
CA LEU A 215 -11.00 17.13 4.26
C LEU A 215 -12.04 18.20 3.93
N THR A 216 -13.15 17.80 3.30
CA THR A 216 -14.27 18.69 2.97
C THR A 216 -14.87 19.31 4.22
N THR A 217 -15.09 18.52 5.27
CA THR A 217 -15.65 19.00 6.55
C THR A 217 -14.73 20.02 7.21
N VAL A 218 -13.42 19.76 7.24
CA VAL A 218 -12.41 20.67 7.82
C VAL A 218 -12.33 21.98 7.02
N VAL A 219 -12.33 21.91 5.69
CA VAL A 219 -12.32 23.10 4.82
C VAL A 219 -13.58 23.94 5.03
N ILE A 220 -14.76 23.33 4.98
CA ILE A 220 -16.04 24.05 5.20
C ILE A 220 -16.07 24.71 6.58
N SER A 221 -15.68 23.98 7.64
CA SER A 221 -15.65 24.52 9.00
C SER A 221 -14.69 25.71 9.13
N SER A 222 -13.55 25.66 8.43
CA SER A 222 -12.56 26.73 8.44
C SER A 222 -13.07 27.98 7.71
N LEU A 223 -13.77 27.80 6.58
CA LEU A 223 -14.39 28.91 5.84
C LEU A 223 -15.50 29.58 6.67
N ILE A 224 -16.35 28.80 7.33
CA ILE A 224 -17.39 29.33 8.24
C ILE A 224 -16.76 30.15 9.37
N LEU A 225 -15.66 29.66 9.96
CA LEU A 225 -14.95 30.38 11.01
C LEU A 225 -14.37 31.71 10.50
N ILE A 226 -13.78 31.72 9.29
CA ILE A 226 -13.25 32.94 8.68
C ILE A 226 -14.37 33.95 8.43
N GLU A 227 -15.48 33.53 7.81
CA GLU A 227 -16.64 34.41 7.57
C GLU A 227 -17.22 34.97 8.88
N PHE A 228 -17.29 34.15 9.93
CA PHE A 228 -17.73 34.58 11.25
C PHE A 228 -16.79 35.61 11.88
N VAL A 229 -15.47 35.42 11.76
CA VAL A 229 -14.48 36.40 12.24
C VAL A 229 -14.56 37.70 11.44
N VAL A 230 -14.68 37.62 10.10
CA VAL A 230 -14.86 38.78 9.23
C VAL A 230 -16.14 39.54 9.60
N PHE A 231 -17.23 38.83 9.87
CA PHE A 231 -18.48 39.40 10.34
C PHE A 231 -18.31 40.16 11.67
N ILE A 232 -17.67 39.56 12.67
CA ILE A 232 -17.38 40.22 13.96
C ILE A 232 -16.53 41.48 13.77
N ILE A 233 -15.53 41.43 12.89
CA ILE A 233 -14.67 42.58 12.60
C ILE A 233 -15.48 43.70 11.94
N ARG A 234 -16.30 43.40 10.94
CA ARG A 234 -17.17 44.39 10.27
C ARG A 234 -18.17 45.03 11.23
N ASP A 235 -18.77 44.22 12.12
CA ASP A 235 -19.72 44.70 13.13
C ASP A 235 -19.05 45.62 14.16
N LYS A 236 -17.83 45.28 14.61
CA LYS A 236 -17.08 46.09 15.59
C LYS A 236 -16.39 47.31 15.01
N PHE A 237 -16.08 47.32 13.72
CA PHE A 237 -15.32 48.38 13.06
C PHE A 237 -16.00 48.79 11.74
N PRO A 238 -17.20 49.39 11.80
CA PRO A 238 -17.97 49.76 10.61
C PRO A 238 -17.28 50.83 9.75
N ASP A 239 -16.41 51.66 10.35
CA ASP A 239 -15.78 52.82 9.71
C ASP A 239 -14.40 52.51 9.07
N ILE A 240 -13.95 51.25 9.09
CA ILE A 240 -12.79 50.84 8.27
C ILE A 240 -13.29 50.66 6.84
N GLU A 241 -13.59 51.78 6.17
CA GLU A 241 -13.61 51.79 4.71
C GLU A 241 -12.18 51.49 4.26
N TYR A 242 -12.01 50.40 3.50
CA TYR A 242 -10.78 50.21 2.75
C TYR A 242 -10.70 51.40 1.81
N GLU A 243 -9.83 52.38 2.11
CA GLU A 243 -9.38 53.35 1.11
C GLU A 243 -8.84 52.51 -0.05
N ASP A 244 -9.65 52.35 -1.10
CA ASP A 244 -9.23 51.76 -2.35
C ASP A 244 -8.04 52.59 -2.80
N GLY A 245 -6.84 52.03 -2.62
CA GLY A 245 -5.58 52.72 -2.86
C GLY A 245 -5.59 53.28 -4.27
N ASP A 246 -5.84 54.58 -4.34
CA ASP A 246 -6.16 55.25 -5.58
C ASP A 246 -4.93 55.17 -6.49
N LYS A 247 -5.15 54.56 -7.66
CA LYS A 247 -4.13 54.30 -8.66
C LYS A 247 -3.53 55.62 -9.13
N LYS A 248 -2.25 55.84 -8.84
CA LYS A 248 -1.40 56.80 -9.56
C LYS A 248 -0.34 56.08 -10.34
#